data_AF-A0A085TR92-F1
#
_entry.id   AF-A0A085TR92-F1
#
_cell.length_a   1.000
_cell.length_b   1.000
_cell.length_c   1.000
_cell.angle_alpha   90.00
_cell.angle_beta   90.00
_cell.angle_gamma   90.00
#
_symmetry.space_group_name_H-M   'P 1'
#
loop_
_entity.id
_entity.type
_entity.pdbx_description
1 polymer ?
#
loop_
_entity_poly.entity_id
_entity_poly.type
_entity_poly.pdbx_seq_one_letter_code
_entity_poly.pdbx_strand_id
1 'polypeptide(L)'
;RIMGHGDARIGVEMETYFFTARAFAVLAEGLPEAEFVDCSTLVNWQRLIKSDEELAFMRRAARISELVINRAVELAEPGMRKHDLVGELFKTSVQGEEDSWGDYPAIVPMLPSGEDASAPHLTWDGEALRKGEATFIEQSGCYRRYHAPLCRTLFFGKPPRFMADAAAALTEGLNAGIEVARPGNRACDIARALDLELAKVGIERPNRCGYAVGLSYPPDWGEHTVSLRAADETVLEPGMTFHFMPGLWMDDWGLETTETILIREDGPAEPLCNV
;
A
#
# COMPACT_ATOMS: atom_id res chain seq x y z
N ARG A 1 36.94 -13.67 4.72
CA ARG A 1 38.31 -14.26 4.80
C ARG A 1 38.73 -14.98 3.52
N ILE A 2 38.08 -16.09 3.12
CA ILE A 2 38.47 -16.84 1.89
C ILE A 2 38.34 -15.99 0.61
N MET A 3 37.33 -15.13 0.53
CA MET A 3 37.17 -14.18 -0.59
C MET A 3 37.94 -12.85 -0.42
N GLY A 4 38.86 -12.76 0.55
CA GLY A 4 39.68 -11.55 0.73
C GLY A 4 39.02 -10.36 1.43
N HIS A 5 37.76 -10.46 1.88
CA HIS A 5 37.04 -9.39 2.60
C HIS A 5 37.07 -9.58 4.13
N GLY A 6 38.21 -10.01 4.70
CA GLY A 6 38.30 -10.31 6.14
C GLY A 6 38.32 -9.06 7.03
N ASP A 7 38.84 -7.98 6.47
CA ASP A 7 39.22 -6.69 7.05
C ASP A 7 38.53 -5.52 6.31
N ALA A 8 37.56 -5.84 5.46
CA ALA A 8 36.87 -4.87 4.62
C ALA A 8 35.84 -4.05 5.42
N ARG A 9 35.41 -2.95 4.81
CA ARG A 9 34.21 -2.21 5.23
C ARG A 9 32.98 -2.84 4.58
N ILE A 10 32.08 -3.38 5.38
CA ILE A 10 30.94 -4.22 4.96
C ILE A 10 29.63 -3.52 5.32
N GLY A 11 28.83 -3.17 4.31
CA GLY A 11 27.47 -2.70 4.50
C GLY A 11 26.53 -3.85 4.85
N VAL A 12 25.69 -3.68 5.87
CA VAL A 12 24.63 -4.62 6.25
C VAL A 12 23.32 -3.86 6.45
N GLU A 13 22.19 -4.48 6.15
CA GLU A 13 20.87 -3.88 6.36
C GLU A 13 20.42 -4.16 7.80
N MET A 14 20.82 -3.32 8.76
CA MET A 14 20.55 -3.56 10.18
C MET A 14 19.07 -3.54 10.56
N GLU A 15 18.23 -2.85 9.78
CA GLU A 15 16.79 -2.71 10.05
C GLU A 15 15.90 -3.68 9.24
N THR A 16 16.47 -4.51 8.36
CA THR A 16 15.66 -5.40 7.51
C THR A 16 15.11 -6.60 8.29
N TYR A 17 13.91 -7.06 7.92
CA TYR A 17 13.14 -8.09 8.63
C TYR A 17 13.91 -9.38 8.92
N PHE A 18 14.76 -9.81 7.98
CA PHE A 18 15.41 -11.12 8.02
C PHE A 18 16.85 -11.07 8.52
N PHE A 19 17.41 -9.87 8.72
CA PHE A 19 18.76 -9.70 9.27
C PHE A 19 18.70 -9.63 10.79
N THR A 20 18.61 -10.81 11.41
CA THR A 20 18.43 -10.91 12.86
C THR A 20 19.67 -10.45 13.64
N ALA A 21 19.47 -10.01 14.88
CA ALA A 21 20.56 -9.71 15.82
C ALA A 21 21.57 -10.86 15.96
N ARG A 22 21.10 -12.11 15.88
CA ARG A 22 21.97 -13.29 15.91
C ARG A 22 22.84 -13.40 14.65
N ALA A 23 22.29 -13.11 13.47
CA ALA A 23 23.06 -13.11 12.22
C ALA A 23 24.18 -12.06 12.26
N PHE A 24 23.87 -10.85 12.73
CA PHE A 24 24.87 -9.81 12.92
C PHE A 24 25.97 -10.23 13.92
N ALA A 25 25.60 -10.79 15.07
CA ALA A 25 26.58 -11.25 16.07
C ALA A 25 27.54 -12.31 15.50
N VAL A 26 27.02 -13.28 14.74
CA VAL A 26 27.85 -14.31 14.07
C VAL A 26 28.79 -13.69 13.04
N LEU A 27 28.33 -12.71 12.26
CA LEU A 27 29.19 -11.99 11.31
C LEU A 27 30.30 -11.22 12.02
N ALA A 28 29.97 -10.50 13.08
CA ALA A 28 30.93 -9.71 13.86
C ALA A 28 31.99 -10.60 14.54
N GLU A 29 31.58 -11.72 15.14
CA GLU A 29 32.52 -12.71 15.72
C GLU A 29 33.40 -13.36 14.65
N GLY A 30 32.85 -13.66 13.46
CA GLY A 30 33.56 -14.30 12.36
C GLY A 30 34.53 -13.39 11.61
N LEU A 31 34.29 -12.08 11.61
CA LEU A 31 35.06 -11.06 10.90
C LEU A 31 35.47 -9.92 11.87
N PRO A 32 36.32 -10.22 12.87
CA PRO A 32 36.68 -9.24 13.92
C PRO A 32 37.52 -8.06 13.40
N GLU A 33 38.08 -8.17 12.20
CA GLU A 33 38.86 -7.11 11.54
C GLU A 33 38.02 -6.26 10.59
N ALA A 34 36.77 -6.65 10.32
CA ALA A 34 35.87 -5.91 9.42
C ALA A 34 35.20 -4.73 10.13
N GLU A 35 34.97 -3.65 9.38
CA GLU A 35 34.12 -2.54 9.82
C GLU A 35 32.70 -2.76 9.27
N PHE A 36 31.71 -2.92 10.15
CA PHE A 36 30.31 -3.02 9.73
C PHE A 36 29.63 -1.66 9.72
N VAL A 37 28.92 -1.36 8.63
CA VAL A 37 28.20 -0.11 8.42
C VAL A 37 26.74 -0.43 8.17
N ASP A 38 25.84 0.33 8.78
CA ASP A 38 24.43 0.23 8.44
C ASP A 38 24.18 0.81 7.04
N CYS A 39 23.65 -0.02 6.16
CA CYS A 39 23.23 0.33 4.81
C CYS A 39 21.75 -0.01 4.59
N SER A 40 20.96 -0.05 5.66
CA SER A 40 19.51 -0.21 5.59
C SER A 40 18.91 0.76 4.57
N THR A 41 18.02 0.25 3.74
CA THR A 41 17.33 0.97 2.64
C THR A 41 18.20 1.43 1.47
N LEU A 42 19.52 1.21 1.47
CA LEU A 42 20.40 1.67 0.37
C LEU A 42 19.93 1.14 -0.99
N VAL A 43 19.65 -0.16 -1.09
CA VAL A 43 19.14 -0.78 -2.32
C VAL A 43 17.69 -0.38 -2.58
N ASN A 44 16.89 -0.19 -1.54
CA ASN A 44 15.51 0.27 -1.66
C ASN A 44 15.42 1.63 -2.38
N TRP A 45 16.32 2.57 -2.07
CA TRP A 45 16.39 3.86 -2.76
C TRP A 45 16.76 3.73 -4.24
N GLN A 46 17.56 2.73 -4.62
CA GLN A 46 17.88 2.47 -6.03
C GLN A 46 16.69 1.92 -6.83
N ARG A 47 15.65 1.41 -6.14
CA ARG A 47 14.45 0.86 -6.76
C ARG A 47 13.32 1.86 -6.92
N LEU A 48 13.48 3.07 -6.38
CA LEU A 48 12.40 4.04 -6.26
C LEU A 48 11.84 4.46 -7.63
N ILE A 49 12.72 4.65 -8.61
CA ILE A 49 12.37 4.94 -10.01
C ILE A 49 12.27 3.63 -10.79
N LYS A 50 11.06 3.31 -11.25
CA LYS A 50 10.76 2.08 -11.99
C LYS A 50 11.18 2.21 -13.46
N SER A 51 11.72 1.13 -14.02
CA SER A 51 11.90 0.98 -15.47
C SER A 51 10.58 0.67 -16.19
N ASP A 52 10.55 0.81 -17.51
CA ASP A 52 9.36 0.53 -18.33
C ASP A 52 8.82 -0.89 -18.15
N GLU A 53 9.70 -1.89 -18.00
CA GLU A 53 9.31 -3.28 -17.78
C GLU A 53 8.67 -3.48 -16.39
N GLU A 54 9.20 -2.82 -15.37
CA GLU A 54 8.62 -2.83 -14.02
C GLU A 54 7.24 -2.19 -14.02
N LEU A 55 7.07 -1.07 -14.72
CA LEU A 55 5.79 -0.41 -14.90
C LEU A 55 4.80 -1.30 -15.66
N ALA A 56 5.24 -2.05 -16.67
CA ALA A 56 4.40 -3.02 -17.36
C ALA A 56 3.92 -4.14 -16.42
N PHE A 57 4.76 -4.60 -15.48
CA PHE A 57 4.34 -5.55 -14.44
C PHE A 57 3.36 -4.94 -13.44
N MET A 58 3.60 -3.70 -12.99
CA MET A 58 2.70 -3.01 -12.07
C MET A 58 1.32 -2.75 -12.69
N ARG A 59 1.24 -2.47 -14.01
CA ARG A 59 -0.05 -2.34 -14.71
C ARG A 59 -0.84 -3.65 -14.77
N ARG A 60 -0.15 -4.79 -14.96
CA ARG A 60 -0.79 -6.11 -14.85
C ARG A 60 -1.25 -6.40 -13.42
N ALA A 61 -0.46 -6.03 -12.42
CA ALA A 61 -0.84 -6.12 -11.02
C ALA A 61 -2.08 -5.25 -10.72
N ALA A 62 -2.15 -4.03 -11.26
CA ALA A 62 -3.29 -3.13 -11.11
C ALA A 62 -4.56 -3.72 -11.72
N ARG A 63 -4.46 -4.35 -12.90
CA ARG A 63 -5.59 -5.07 -13.52
C ARG A 63 -6.13 -6.17 -12.60
N ILE A 64 -5.25 -6.92 -11.93
CA ILE A 64 -5.66 -7.94 -10.97
C ILE A 64 -6.37 -7.31 -9.76
N SER A 65 -5.86 -6.18 -9.25
CA SER A 65 -6.51 -5.45 -8.16
C SER A 65 -7.93 -4.99 -8.53
N GLU A 66 -8.13 -4.46 -9.72
CA GLU A 66 -9.46 -4.09 -10.24
C GLU A 66 -10.41 -5.30 -10.26
N LEU A 67 -9.95 -6.44 -10.79
CA LEU A 67 -10.75 -7.66 -10.86
C LEU A 67 -11.19 -8.14 -9.48
N VAL A 68 -10.30 -8.08 -8.49
CA VAL A 68 -10.59 -8.48 -7.11
C VAL A 68 -11.64 -7.54 -6.48
N ILE A 69 -11.48 -6.21 -6.62
CA ILE A 69 -12.48 -5.26 -6.11
C ILE A 69 -13.83 -5.44 -6.81
N ASN A 70 -13.84 -5.56 -8.14
CA ASN A 70 -15.07 -5.76 -8.91
C ASN A 70 -15.79 -7.06 -8.50
N ARG A 71 -15.03 -8.15 -8.30
CA ARG A 71 -15.56 -9.41 -7.78
C ARG A 71 -16.14 -9.24 -6.38
N ALA A 72 -15.46 -8.48 -5.51
CA ALA A 72 -15.96 -8.22 -4.17
C ALA A 72 -17.30 -7.49 -4.22
N VAL A 73 -17.42 -6.45 -5.05
CA VAL A 73 -18.68 -5.70 -5.24
C VAL A 73 -19.78 -6.58 -5.84
N GLU A 74 -19.45 -7.49 -6.76
CA GLU A 74 -20.42 -8.43 -7.37
C GLU A 74 -20.98 -9.44 -6.36
N LEU A 75 -20.13 -10.00 -5.50
CA LEU A 75 -20.49 -11.11 -4.62
C LEU A 75 -20.97 -10.69 -3.24
N ALA A 76 -20.44 -9.59 -2.70
CA ALA A 76 -20.65 -9.24 -1.31
C ALA A 76 -22.11 -8.87 -1.06
N GLU A 77 -22.76 -9.61 -0.15
CA GLU A 77 -24.13 -9.35 0.28
C GLU A 77 -24.30 -9.60 1.79
N PRO A 78 -25.25 -8.91 2.45
CA PRO A 78 -25.53 -9.17 3.85
C PRO A 78 -25.90 -10.65 4.11
N GLY A 79 -25.20 -11.28 5.05
CA GLY A 79 -25.34 -12.70 5.39
C GLY A 79 -24.25 -13.60 4.81
N MET A 80 -23.52 -13.15 3.78
CA MET A 80 -22.35 -13.88 3.28
C MET A 80 -21.25 -13.92 4.35
N ARG A 81 -20.63 -15.08 4.57
CA ARG A 81 -19.51 -15.21 5.51
C ARG A 81 -18.25 -14.56 4.92
N LYS A 82 -17.51 -13.76 5.70
CA LYS A 82 -16.30 -13.05 5.24
C LYS A 82 -15.27 -14.00 4.64
N HIS A 83 -15.03 -15.15 5.27
CA HIS A 83 -14.08 -16.14 4.74
C HIS A 83 -14.50 -16.75 3.38
N ASP A 84 -15.80 -16.88 3.09
CA ASP A 84 -16.28 -17.35 1.78
C ASP A 84 -15.97 -16.29 0.70
N LEU A 85 -16.19 -15.00 1.02
CA LEU A 85 -15.84 -13.89 0.14
C LEU A 85 -14.33 -13.90 -0.14
N VAL A 86 -13.51 -13.98 0.91
CA VAL A 86 -12.04 -14.03 0.81
C VAL A 86 -11.56 -15.20 -0.06
N GLY A 87 -12.21 -16.36 0.03
CA GLY A 87 -11.91 -17.50 -0.85
C GLY A 87 -12.08 -17.16 -2.34
N GLU A 88 -13.17 -16.48 -2.70
CA GLU A 88 -13.41 -16.02 -4.07
C GLU A 88 -12.45 -14.89 -4.48
N LEU A 89 -12.05 -14.00 -3.56
CA LEU A 89 -11.05 -12.97 -3.82
C LEU A 89 -9.68 -13.58 -4.12
N PHE A 90 -9.23 -14.56 -3.33
CA PHE A 90 -7.98 -15.28 -3.60
C PHE A 90 -8.02 -15.99 -4.95
N LYS A 91 -9.09 -16.74 -5.23
CA LYS A 91 -9.29 -17.41 -6.51
C LYS A 91 -9.24 -16.42 -7.68
N THR A 92 -9.93 -15.29 -7.56
CA THR A 92 -9.93 -14.23 -8.58
C THR A 92 -8.53 -13.63 -8.75
N SER A 93 -7.83 -13.32 -7.66
CA SER A 93 -6.49 -12.73 -7.70
C SER A 93 -5.49 -13.65 -8.40
N VAL A 94 -5.52 -14.96 -8.11
CA VAL A 94 -4.60 -15.95 -8.68
C VAL A 94 -4.93 -16.23 -10.15
N GLN A 95 -6.21 -16.36 -10.49
CA GLN A 95 -6.63 -16.60 -11.88
C GLN A 95 -6.33 -15.40 -12.78
N GLY A 96 -6.56 -14.18 -12.27
CA GLY A 96 -6.40 -12.96 -13.05
C GLY A 96 -7.27 -12.94 -14.32
N GLU A 97 -6.81 -12.23 -15.34
CA GLU A 97 -7.45 -12.18 -16.67
C GLU A 97 -6.40 -12.07 -17.76
N GLU A 98 -6.63 -12.76 -18.89
CA GLU A 98 -5.69 -12.82 -20.02
C GLU A 98 -4.25 -13.17 -19.56
N ASP A 99 -3.25 -12.36 -19.94
CA ASP A 99 -1.86 -12.52 -19.52
C ASP A 99 -1.55 -11.86 -18.16
N SER A 100 -2.55 -11.28 -17.47
CA SER A 100 -2.44 -10.67 -16.14
C SER A 100 -2.88 -11.66 -15.06
N TRP A 101 -2.16 -12.77 -14.92
CA TRP A 101 -2.36 -13.79 -13.88
C TRP A 101 -1.68 -13.40 -12.55
N GLY A 102 -2.19 -13.90 -11.42
CA GLY A 102 -1.70 -13.50 -10.09
C GLY A 102 -0.56 -14.33 -9.51
N ASP A 103 0.37 -13.63 -8.86
CA ASP A 103 1.34 -14.14 -7.89
C ASP A 103 0.80 -13.91 -6.46
N TYR A 104 1.45 -14.45 -5.43
CA TYR A 104 1.00 -14.24 -4.04
C TYR A 104 1.34 -12.82 -3.55
N PRO A 105 0.40 -12.09 -2.92
CA PRO A 105 0.69 -10.76 -2.38
C PRO A 105 1.59 -10.84 -1.15
N ALA A 106 2.36 -9.79 -0.89
CA ALA A 106 3.20 -9.69 0.30
C ALA A 106 2.39 -9.61 1.61
N ILE A 107 1.18 -9.04 1.54
CA ILE A 107 0.21 -8.94 2.63
C ILE A 107 -1.08 -9.64 2.17
N VAL A 108 -1.72 -10.39 3.07
CA VAL A 108 -3.01 -11.03 2.81
C VAL A 108 -4.14 -9.99 2.75
N PRO A 109 -5.31 -10.30 2.18
CA PRO A 109 -6.46 -9.38 2.23
C PRO A 109 -6.82 -8.97 3.67
N MET A 110 -7.13 -7.69 3.85
CA MET A 110 -7.59 -7.11 5.12
C MET A 110 -8.98 -6.52 4.91
N LEU A 111 -9.97 -7.02 5.66
CA LEU A 111 -11.37 -6.63 5.50
C LEU A 111 -12.18 -6.67 6.80
N PRO A 112 -11.78 -5.87 7.81
CA PRO A 112 -12.58 -5.70 9.01
C PRO A 112 -13.90 -4.98 8.72
N SER A 113 -14.90 -5.22 9.58
CA SER A 113 -16.26 -4.69 9.43
C SER A 113 -16.72 -3.97 10.69
N GLY A 114 -17.44 -2.87 10.55
CA GLY A 114 -18.01 -2.12 11.68
C GLY A 114 -16.94 -1.53 12.58
N GLU A 115 -17.02 -1.79 13.89
CA GLU A 115 -16.06 -1.30 14.87
C GLU A 115 -14.65 -1.88 14.64
N ASP A 116 -14.55 -3.11 14.14
CA ASP A 116 -13.25 -3.71 13.78
C ASP A 116 -12.53 -2.89 12.71
N ALA A 117 -13.26 -2.14 11.87
CA ALA A 117 -12.67 -1.29 10.85
C ALA A 117 -11.93 -0.08 11.43
N SER A 118 -12.01 0.17 12.75
CA SER A 118 -11.10 1.09 13.46
C SER A 118 -9.64 0.58 13.50
N ALA A 119 -9.39 -0.70 13.18
CA ALA A 119 -8.06 -1.28 13.14
C ALA A 119 -7.64 -1.62 11.70
N PRO A 120 -6.55 -1.01 11.18
CA PRO A 120 -6.16 -1.10 9.77
C PRO A 120 -5.79 -2.50 9.29
N HIS A 121 -5.21 -3.32 10.18
CA HIS A 121 -4.53 -4.56 9.79
C HIS A 121 -5.23 -5.83 10.28
N LEU A 122 -6.49 -5.73 10.73
CA LEU A 122 -7.29 -6.92 10.96
C LEU A 122 -7.59 -7.60 9.62
N THR A 123 -7.46 -8.92 9.58
CA THR A 123 -7.61 -9.68 8.32
C THR A 123 -9.08 -10.02 8.07
N TRP A 124 -9.49 -11.26 8.36
CA TRP A 124 -10.88 -11.70 8.30
C TRP A 124 -11.13 -12.78 9.35
N ASP A 125 -12.40 -13.08 9.57
CA ASP A 125 -12.84 -14.11 10.50
C ASP A 125 -14.00 -14.92 9.88
N GLY A 126 -14.64 -15.71 10.72
CA GLY A 126 -15.79 -16.49 10.32
C GLY A 126 -17.02 -15.65 10.02
N GLU A 127 -17.24 -14.49 10.66
CA GLU A 127 -18.50 -13.74 10.73
C GLU A 127 -19.09 -13.35 9.37
N ALA A 128 -20.39 -13.04 9.36
CA ALA A 128 -21.09 -12.60 8.16
C ALA A 128 -21.01 -11.08 7.98
N LEU A 129 -21.00 -10.62 6.72
CA LEU A 129 -21.22 -9.22 6.36
C LEU A 129 -22.62 -8.78 6.81
N ARG A 130 -22.74 -7.59 7.41
CA ARG A 130 -24.04 -7.06 7.89
C ARG A 130 -24.42 -5.74 7.23
N LYS A 131 -25.71 -5.41 7.33
CA LYS A 131 -26.23 -4.09 6.96
C LYS A 131 -25.88 -3.07 8.03
N GLY A 132 -25.67 -1.82 7.61
CA GLY A 132 -25.46 -0.70 8.53
C GLY A 132 -24.04 -0.57 9.10
N GLU A 133 -23.08 -1.35 8.62
CA GLU A 133 -21.66 -1.25 8.96
C GLU A 133 -20.80 -1.07 7.70
N ALA A 134 -19.65 -0.40 7.84
CA ALA A 134 -18.66 -0.28 6.78
C ALA A 134 -17.73 -1.49 6.79
N THR A 135 -17.33 -1.98 5.63
CA THR A 135 -16.26 -2.98 5.47
C THR A 135 -15.33 -2.48 4.39
N PHE A 136 -14.10 -2.12 4.73
CA PHE A 136 -13.08 -1.86 3.72
C PHE A 136 -12.45 -3.17 3.27
N ILE A 137 -11.89 -3.19 2.06
CA ILE A 137 -11.23 -4.37 1.48
C ILE A 137 -9.89 -3.91 0.94
N GLU A 138 -8.86 -3.97 1.77
CA GLU A 138 -7.48 -3.67 1.36
C GLU A 138 -6.83 -4.95 0.81
N GLN A 139 -6.33 -4.86 -0.41
CA GLN A 139 -5.69 -5.96 -1.12
C GLN A 139 -4.69 -5.43 -2.13
N SER A 140 -3.88 -6.32 -2.70
CA SER A 140 -3.05 -6.02 -3.86
C SER A 140 -3.08 -7.18 -4.85
N GLY A 141 -3.38 -6.87 -6.10
CA GLY A 141 -2.92 -7.67 -7.22
C GLY A 141 -1.39 -7.73 -7.23
N CYS A 142 -0.86 -8.85 -7.69
CA CYS A 142 0.56 -9.11 -7.70
C CYS A 142 0.93 -9.82 -9.01
N TYR A 143 1.84 -9.26 -9.80
CA TYR A 143 2.32 -9.88 -11.04
C TYR A 143 3.84 -9.93 -11.00
N ARG A 144 4.42 -11.13 -11.04
CA ARG A 144 5.88 -11.33 -10.94
C ARG A 144 6.50 -10.52 -9.78
N ARG A 145 5.88 -10.59 -8.61
CA ARG A 145 6.23 -9.86 -7.38
C ARG A 145 5.98 -8.34 -7.37
N TYR A 146 5.57 -7.72 -8.46
CA TYR A 146 5.18 -6.30 -8.47
C TYR A 146 3.75 -6.14 -7.97
N HIS A 147 3.55 -5.18 -7.06
CA HIS A 147 2.28 -4.95 -6.38
C HIS A 147 1.62 -3.67 -6.90
N ALA A 148 0.29 -3.66 -6.88
CA ALA A 148 -0.52 -2.45 -7.07
C ALA A 148 -1.66 -2.44 -6.04
N PRO A 149 -1.39 -2.09 -4.78
CA PRO A 149 -2.39 -2.10 -3.72
C PRO A 149 -3.57 -1.19 -4.02
N LEU A 150 -4.75 -1.62 -3.60
CA LEU A 150 -6.01 -0.94 -3.85
C LEU A 150 -7.00 -1.30 -2.74
N CYS A 151 -7.68 -0.28 -2.24
CA CYS A 151 -8.73 -0.44 -1.24
C CYS A 151 -10.01 0.32 -1.62
N ARG A 152 -11.15 -0.31 -1.33
CA ARG A 152 -12.49 0.26 -1.44
C ARG A 152 -13.31 -0.12 -0.21
N THR A 153 -14.28 0.71 0.14
CA THR A 153 -15.21 0.48 1.26
C THR A 153 -16.61 0.14 0.77
N LEU A 154 -17.17 -0.95 1.29
CA LEU A 154 -18.55 -1.37 1.10
C LEU A 154 -19.40 -0.88 2.28
N PHE A 155 -20.61 -0.40 1.97
CA PHE A 155 -21.64 -0.12 2.97
C PHE A 155 -23.00 -0.61 2.45
N PHE A 156 -23.62 -1.57 3.15
CA PHE A 156 -24.91 -2.09 2.74
C PHE A 156 -26.06 -1.26 3.30
N GLY A 157 -26.66 -0.44 2.43
CA GLY A 157 -27.77 0.46 2.77
C GLY A 157 -27.35 1.92 2.62
N LYS A 158 -28.01 2.82 3.37
CA LYS A 158 -27.66 4.24 3.40
C LYS A 158 -26.64 4.49 4.51
N PRO A 159 -25.41 4.97 4.20
CA PRO A 159 -24.44 5.31 5.23
C PRO A 159 -24.92 6.50 6.09
N PRO A 160 -24.52 6.57 7.36
CA PRO A 160 -24.68 7.77 8.18
C PRO A 160 -24.04 8.98 7.50
N ARG A 161 -24.60 10.17 7.75
CA ARG A 161 -24.15 11.40 7.08
C ARG A 161 -22.66 11.68 7.30
N PHE A 162 -22.14 11.49 8.51
CA PHE A 162 -20.72 11.74 8.80
C PHE A 162 -19.78 10.88 7.95
N MET A 163 -20.16 9.61 7.69
CA MET A 163 -19.36 8.68 6.90
C MET A 163 -19.46 9.03 5.40
N ALA A 164 -20.63 9.45 4.93
CA ALA A 164 -20.80 9.95 3.57
C ALA A 164 -19.99 11.24 3.32
N ASP A 165 -20.03 12.19 4.26
CA ASP A 165 -19.27 13.43 4.20
C ASP A 165 -17.76 13.14 4.25
N ALA A 166 -17.31 12.19 5.09
CA ALA A 166 -15.93 11.72 5.15
C ALA A 166 -15.46 11.06 3.84
N ALA A 167 -16.28 10.18 3.26
CA ALA A 167 -15.98 9.51 1.99
C ALA A 167 -15.85 10.52 0.82
N ALA A 168 -16.72 11.54 0.80
CA ALA A 168 -16.64 12.61 -0.19
C ALA A 168 -15.36 13.45 -0.01
N ALA A 169 -15.05 13.87 1.22
CA ALA A 169 -13.82 14.62 1.51
C ALA A 169 -12.56 13.79 1.20
N LEU A 170 -12.58 12.48 1.45
CA LEU A 170 -11.49 11.58 1.10
C LEU A 170 -11.27 11.51 -0.41
N THR A 171 -12.35 11.38 -1.19
CA THR A 171 -12.30 11.39 -2.66
C THR A 171 -11.73 12.71 -3.20
N GLU A 172 -12.20 13.85 -2.69
CA GLU A 172 -11.66 15.16 -3.07
C GLU A 172 -10.19 15.31 -2.69
N GLY A 173 -9.80 14.81 -1.51
CA GLY A 173 -8.42 14.81 -1.05
C GLY A 173 -7.50 13.91 -1.88
N LEU A 174 -7.97 12.75 -2.33
CA LEU A 174 -7.25 11.92 -3.31
C LEU A 174 -7.05 12.68 -4.63
N ASN A 175 -8.10 13.29 -5.17
CA ASN A 175 -8.02 14.07 -6.41
C ASN A 175 -7.03 15.24 -6.27
N ALA A 176 -7.10 16.00 -5.16
CA ALA A 176 -6.20 17.10 -4.88
C ALA A 176 -4.74 16.63 -4.71
N GLY A 177 -4.53 15.51 -4.02
CA GLY A 177 -3.21 14.90 -3.85
C GLY A 177 -2.60 14.43 -5.18
N ILE A 178 -3.39 13.77 -6.03
CA ILE A 178 -2.97 13.34 -7.38
C ILE A 178 -2.62 14.54 -8.26
N GLU A 179 -3.43 15.60 -8.20
CA GLU A 179 -3.21 16.83 -8.97
C GLU A 179 -1.86 17.49 -8.65
N VAL A 180 -1.40 17.43 -7.39
CA VAL A 180 -0.09 17.95 -6.98
C VAL A 180 1.04 16.92 -7.04
N ALA A 181 0.74 15.65 -7.25
CA ALA A 181 1.73 14.57 -7.38
C ALA A 181 2.42 14.66 -8.76
N ARG A 182 3.33 15.61 -8.91
CA ARG A 182 4.01 15.96 -10.17
C ARG A 182 5.52 15.98 -9.99
N PRO A 183 6.32 15.73 -11.04
CA PRO A 183 7.77 15.93 -10.99
C PRO A 183 8.15 17.31 -10.43
N GLY A 184 9.10 17.34 -9.50
CA GLY A 184 9.59 18.57 -8.86
C GLY A 184 8.80 19.03 -7.63
N ASN A 185 7.57 18.56 -7.43
CA ASN A 185 6.88 18.71 -6.14
C ASN A 185 7.43 17.70 -5.12
N ARG A 186 7.02 17.79 -3.85
CA ARG A 186 7.50 16.88 -2.79
C ARG A 186 6.42 15.94 -2.28
N ALA A 187 6.84 14.84 -1.65
CA ALA A 187 5.95 13.89 -0.99
C ALA A 187 5.01 14.56 0.03
N CYS A 188 5.51 15.53 0.83
CA CYS A 188 4.69 16.29 1.77
C CYS A 188 3.62 17.17 1.12
N ASP A 189 3.79 17.60 -0.14
CA ASP A 189 2.81 18.43 -0.82
C ASP A 189 1.55 17.62 -1.17
N ILE A 190 1.69 16.32 -1.49
CA ILE A 190 0.58 15.37 -1.65
C ILE A 190 -0.20 15.21 -0.33
N ALA A 191 0.51 14.98 0.78
CA ALA A 191 -0.12 14.81 2.08
C ALA A 191 -0.90 16.07 2.51
N ARG A 192 -0.30 17.26 2.33
CA ARG A 192 -0.96 18.53 2.66
C ARG A 192 -2.23 18.76 1.84
N ALA A 193 -2.22 18.43 0.54
CA ALA A 193 -3.39 18.59 -0.33
C ALA A 193 -4.56 17.72 0.15
N LEU A 194 -4.29 16.47 0.53
CA LEU A 194 -5.28 15.59 1.16
C LEU A 194 -5.82 16.18 2.47
N ASP A 195 -4.92 16.57 3.38
CA ASP A 195 -5.29 17.01 4.73
C ASP A 195 -6.19 18.27 4.69
N LEU A 196 -5.98 19.16 3.71
CA LEU A 196 -6.81 20.34 3.50
C LEU A 196 -8.28 19.99 3.17
N GLU A 197 -8.52 18.93 2.41
CA GLU A 197 -9.87 18.47 2.07
C GLU A 197 -10.55 17.80 3.28
N LEU A 198 -9.82 16.96 4.01
CA LEU A 198 -10.32 16.30 5.23
C LEU A 198 -10.64 17.30 6.35
N ALA A 199 -9.86 18.37 6.49
CA ALA A 199 -10.11 19.42 7.47
C ALA A 199 -11.47 20.12 7.27
N LYS A 200 -12.01 20.17 6.04
CA LYS A 200 -13.33 20.77 5.75
C LYS A 200 -14.48 20.04 6.44
N VAL A 201 -14.28 18.77 6.78
CA VAL A 201 -15.23 17.94 7.52
C VAL A 201 -14.76 17.63 8.95
N GLY A 202 -13.72 18.32 9.43
CA GLY A 202 -13.20 18.20 10.79
C GLY A 202 -12.40 16.93 11.06
N ILE A 203 -11.86 16.30 10.02
CA ILE A 203 -11.00 15.12 10.15
C ILE A 203 -9.54 15.55 10.09
N GLU A 204 -8.80 15.25 11.15
CA GLU A 204 -7.35 15.42 11.23
C GLU A 204 -6.69 14.04 11.29
N ARG A 205 -5.59 13.85 10.54
CA ARG A 205 -4.86 12.58 10.51
C ARG A 205 -3.42 12.78 10.98
N PRO A 206 -2.96 12.06 12.01
CA PRO A 206 -1.55 12.11 12.43
C PRO A 206 -0.65 11.18 11.60
N ASN A 207 -1.25 10.24 10.86
CA ASN A 207 -0.55 9.17 10.17
C ASN A 207 -0.17 9.56 8.74
N ARG A 208 0.81 8.86 8.16
CA ARG A 208 1.10 8.93 6.72
C ARG A 208 -0.15 8.63 5.89
N CYS A 209 -0.21 9.18 4.69
CA CYS A 209 -1.24 8.90 3.70
C CYS A 209 -0.73 8.04 2.54
N GLY A 210 0.46 7.44 2.64
CA GLY A 210 0.98 6.57 1.60
C GLY A 210 2.47 6.34 1.70
N TYR A 211 2.98 5.51 0.79
CA TYR A 211 4.37 5.06 0.74
C TYR A 211 4.72 4.52 -0.64
N ALA A 212 6.01 4.49 -0.97
CA ALA A 212 6.50 3.91 -2.22
C ALA A 212 6.21 2.40 -2.29
N VAL A 213 5.84 1.91 -3.48
CA VAL A 213 5.52 0.50 -3.74
C VAL A 213 6.14 0.01 -5.05
N GLY A 214 6.34 -1.31 -5.14
CA GLY A 214 6.93 -1.95 -6.32
C GLY A 214 7.03 -3.46 -6.15
N LEU A 215 8.21 -4.03 -6.41
CA LEU A 215 8.50 -5.44 -6.15
C LEU A 215 8.58 -5.72 -4.65
N SER A 216 7.93 -6.76 -4.14
CA SER A 216 8.14 -7.15 -2.74
C SER A 216 7.81 -8.61 -2.40
N TYR A 217 8.05 -8.96 -1.15
CA TYR A 217 7.77 -10.23 -0.48
C TYR A 217 7.20 -9.98 0.91
N PRO A 218 6.53 -10.95 1.54
CA PRO A 218 6.11 -10.82 2.93
C PRO A 218 7.28 -10.37 3.82
N PRO A 219 7.04 -9.49 4.81
CA PRO A 219 5.72 -9.17 5.37
C PRO A 219 5.05 -7.89 4.84
N ASP A 220 5.65 -7.15 3.90
CA ASP A 220 5.15 -5.83 3.45
C ASP A 220 5.41 -5.62 1.95
N TRP A 221 4.55 -4.88 1.25
CA TRP A 221 4.78 -4.45 -0.14
C TRP A 221 5.43 -3.06 -0.27
N GLY A 222 5.58 -2.33 0.84
CA GLY A 222 6.23 -1.02 0.87
C GLY A 222 7.73 -1.09 0.56
N GLU A 223 8.27 -0.04 -0.05
CA GLU A 223 9.72 0.04 -0.33
C GLU A 223 10.53 0.62 0.83
N HIS A 224 9.90 1.04 1.93
CA HIS A 224 10.56 1.60 3.13
C HIS A 224 11.50 2.79 2.86
N THR A 225 11.18 3.60 1.86
CA THR A 225 11.90 4.82 1.50
C THR A 225 11.02 6.05 1.73
N VAL A 226 10.31 6.49 0.70
CA VAL A 226 9.47 7.69 0.74
C VAL A 226 8.14 7.40 1.41
N SER A 227 7.74 8.28 2.31
CA SER A 227 6.43 8.27 2.95
C SER A 227 5.66 9.54 2.59
N LEU A 228 4.41 9.39 2.14
CA LEU A 228 3.54 10.55 1.94
C LEU A 228 3.06 11.05 3.31
N ARG A 229 3.76 12.05 3.85
CA ARG A 229 3.48 12.67 5.16
C ARG A 229 4.05 14.09 5.20
N ALA A 230 3.55 14.92 6.12
CA ALA A 230 3.91 16.34 6.20
C ALA A 230 5.41 16.64 6.34
N ALA A 231 6.19 15.71 6.91
CA ALA A 231 7.62 15.86 7.17
C ALA A 231 8.53 15.30 6.07
N ASP A 232 8.00 14.61 5.04
CA ASP A 232 8.82 14.01 3.99
C ASP A 232 9.04 15.00 2.84
N GLU A 233 10.28 15.48 2.69
CA GLU A 233 10.65 16.48 1.70
C GLU A 233 11.20 15.88 0.40
N THR A 234 11.11 14.55 0.22
CA THR A 234 11.60 13.89 -1.01
C THR A 234 10.93 14.50 -2.23
N VAL A 235 11.75 14.92 -3.20
CA VAL A 235 11.28 15.45 -4.49
C VAL A 235 10.79 14.29 -5.35
N LEU A 236 9.61 14.45 -5.93
CA LEU A 236 8.99 13.48 -6.81
C LEU A 236 9.69 13.51 -8.17
N GLU A 237 10.03 12.33 -8.68
CA GLU A 237 10.64 12.14 -9.99
C GLU A 237 9.78 11.20 -10.86
N PRO A 238 9.81 11.34 -12.19
CA PRO A 238 9.13 10.42 -13.08
C PRO A 238 9.52 8.96 -12.82
N GLY A 239 8.58 8.04 -12.90
CA GLY A 239 8.79 6.61 -12.66
C GLY A 239 8.68 6.20 -11.19
N MET A 240 8.53 7.14 -10.24
CA MET A 240 8.17 6.80 -8.86
C MET A 240 6.74 6.30 -8.77
N THR A 241 6.51 5.28 -7.95
CA THR A 241 5.19 4.66 -7.73
C THR A 241 4.84 4.57 -6.26
N PHE A 242 3.60 4.90 -5.92
CA PHE A 242 3.13 5.00 -4.54
C PHE A 242 1.78 4.32 -4.36
N HIS A 243 1.58 3.67 -3.21
CA HIS A 243 0.23 3.44 -2.72
C HIS A 243 -0.19 4.71 -1.95
N PHE A 244 -1.02 5.54 -2.58
CA PHE A 244 -1.66 6.70 -1.98
C PHE A 244 -2.87 6.20 -1.18
N MET A 245 -2.63 5.98 0.11
CA MET A 245 -3.46 5.23 1.05
C MET A 245 -3.89 6.14 2.22
N PRO A 246 -4.89 7.02 2.01
CA PRO A 246 -5.39 7.91 3.05
C PRO A 246 -6.44 7.26 3.97
N GLY A 247 -6.21 6.04 4.45
CA GLY A 247 -7.18 5.35 5.31
C GLY A 247 -7.61 6.16 6.53
N LEU A 248 -8.91 6.10 6.84
CA LEU A 248 -9.56 6.73 7.98
C LEU A 248 -9.90 5.64 9.00
N TRP A 249 -9.23 5.66 10.15
CA TRP A 249 -9.48 4.74 11.25
C TRP A 249 -9.83 5.57 12.49
N MET A 250 -11.12 5.69 12.74
CA MET A 250 -11.69 6.47 13.84
C MET A 250 -11.99 5.56 15.04
N ASP A 251 -12.48 6.13 16.14
CA ASP A 251 -12.69 5.39 17.38
C ASP A 251 -13.58 4.12 17.22
N ASP A 252 -14.66 4.22 16.43
CA ASP A 252 -15.68 3.15 16.30
C ASP A 252 -16.03 2.79 14.84
N TRP A 253 -15.27 3.30 13.86
CA TRP A 253 -15.43 2.97 12.44
C TRP A 253 -14.15 3.20 11.66
N GLY A 254 -14.07 2.60 10.47
CA GLY A 254 -13.07 2.96 9.48
C GLY A 254 -13.61 2.96 8.06
N LEU A 255 -12.90 3.69 7.21
CA LEU A 255 -13.18 3.83 5.79
C LEU A 255 -11.86 4.02 5.04
N GLU A 256 -11.73 3.30 3.95
CA GLU A 256 -10.60 3.40 3.06
C GLU A 256 -11.04 3.52 1.60
N THR A 257 -10.39 4.43 0.89
CA THR A 257 -10.40 4.55 -0.56
C THR A 257 -9.01 5.02 -0.94
N THR A 258 -8.35 4.27 -1.81
CA THR A 258 -6.91 4.40 -2.04
C THR A 258 -6.59 4.22 -3.51
N GLU A 259 -5.42 4.69 -3.94
CA GLU A 259 -4.95 4.55 -5.31
C GLU A 259 -3.49 4.13 -5.33
N THR A 260 -3.12 3.21 -6.23
CA THR A 260 -1.72 3.08 -6.64
C THR A 260 -1.47 4.08 -7.76
N ILE A 261 -0.52 5.00 -7.56
CA ILE A 261 -0.24 6.10 -8.50
C ILE A 261 1.19 6.02 -9.05
N LEU A 262 1.37 6.46 -10.29
CA LEU A 262 2.64 6.64 -10.99
C LEU A 262 2.91 8.12 -11.23
N ILE A 263 4.08 8.62 -10.81
CA ILE A 263 4.55 9.94 -11.19
C ILE A 263 4.98 9.90 -12.67
N ARG A 264 4.31 10.68 -13.51
CA ARG A 264 4.55 10.78 -14.96
C ARG A 264 5.74 11.68 -15.28
N GLU A 265 6.18 11.69 -16.54
CA GLU A 265 7.16 12.67 -17.03
C GLU A 265 6.62 14.10 -16.98
N ASP A 266 5.34 14.27 -17.30
CA ASP A 266 4.61 15.52 -17.28
C ASP A 266 3.18 15.33 -16.74
N GLY A 267 2.61 16.40 -16.20
CA GLY A 267 1.24 16.34 -15.67
C GLY A 267 1.13 15.81 -14.23
N PRO A 268 -0.10 15.66 -13.72
CA PRO A 268 -0.43 14.92 -12.50
C PRO A 268 0.01 13.46 -12.57
N ALA A 269 0.10 12.83 -11.40
CA ALA A 269 0.27 11.39 -11.32
C ALA A 269 -0.91 10.66 -11.97
N GLU A 270 -0.64 9.44 -12.43
CA GLU A 270 -1.63 8.55 -13.02
C GLU A 270 -2.00 7.45 -12.03
N PRO A 271 -3.29 7.30 -11.65
CA PRO A 271 -3.77 6.08 -11.02
C PRO A 271 -3.59 4.88 -11.95
N LEU A 272 -2.97 3.81 -11.47
CA LEU A 272 -2.76 2.58 -12.26
C LEU A 272 -4.02 1.73 -12.37
N CYS A 273 -4.96 1.88 -11.43
CA CYS A 273 -6.25 1.19 -11.40
C CYS A 273 -7.37 2.12 -11.90
N ASN A 274 -8.41 1.54 -12.48
CA ASN A 274 -9.65 2.19 -12.90
C ASN A 274 -10.86 1.36 -12.45
N VAL A 275 -11.46 1.76 -11.33
CA VAL A 275 -12.50 1.03 -10.58
C VAL A 275 -13.58 1.98 -10.08
#